data_AF-A0A2V1K1F0-F1
#
_entry.id   AF-A0A2V1K1F0-F1
#
_cell.length_a   1.000
_cell.length_b   1.000
_cell.length_c   1.000
_cell.angle_alpha   90.00
_cell.angle_beta   90.00
_cell.angle_gamma   90.00
#
_symmetry.space_group_name_H-M   'P 1'
#
loop_
_entity.id
_entity.type
_entity.pdbx_description
1 polymer ?
#
loop_
_entity_poly.entity_id
_entity_poly.type
_entity_poly.pdbx_seq_one_letter_code
_entity_poly.pdbx_strand_id
1 'polypeptide(L)'
;MAKIALRIDEQGKLAGLTPADARAYARFRRKLTELRTGDTISFEHRFPRSPKFHRLHFSMLGALFDNQEQFANPEDMRKWIEVGAGHCRFVPGPKGRLVALPLSISYDSLDDAEFYEHHIKVVAFLRTQHATRFLWPEVGDMAALAAVDAILSEFRV
;
A
#
# COMPACT_ATOMS: atom_id res chain seq x y z
N MET A 1 16.13 -7.38 15.85
CA MET A 1 16.90 -6.26 15.30
C MET A 1 16.61 -5.01 16.11
N ALA A 2 17.57 -4.09 16.29
CA ALA A 2 17.34 -2.86 17.04
C ALA A 2 16.56 -1.85 16.19
N LYS A 3 15.33 -1.52 16.59
CA LYS A 3 14.54 -0.46 15.96
C LYS A 3 14.97 0.90 16.53
N ILE A 4 15.30 1.85 15.67
CA ILE A 4 15.64 3.23 16.06
C ILE A 4 14.65 4.15 15.35
N ALA A 5 13.85 4.88 16.13
CA ALA A 5 12.94 5.87 15.57
C ALA A 5 13.68 7.21 15.41
N LEU A 6 13.70 7.74 14.19
CA LEU A 6 14.37 9.00 13.86
C LEU A 6 13.37 10.04 13.38
N ARG A 7 13.68 11.31 13.63
CA ARG A 7 12.96 12.48 13.11
C ARG A 7 13.96 13.50 12.55
N ILE A 8 13.47 14.44 11.76
CA ILE A 8 14.23 15.62 11.38
C ILE A 8 14.08 16.66 12.49
N ASP A 9 15.20 17.20 12.98
CA ASP A 9 15.23 18.29 13.96
C ASP A 9 15.05 19.66 13.29
N GLU A 10 15.02 20.72 14.11
CA GLU A 10 14.87 22.11 13.66
C GLU A 10 15.99 22.58 12.71
N GLN A 11 17.11 21.85 12.66
CA GLN A 11 18.28 22.15 11.84
C GLN A 11 18.34 21.28 10.57
N GLY A 12 17.31 20.47 10.31
CA GLY A 12 17.25 19.57 9.16
C GLY A 12 18.05 18.27 9.32
N LYS A 13 18.52 17.94 10.54
CA LYS A 13 19.35 16.75 10.79
C LYS A 13 18.53 15.61 11.41
N LEU A 14 18.97 14.38 11.17
CA LEU A 14 18.38 13.20 11.82
C LEU A 14 18.72 13.20 13.31
N ALA A 15 17.67 13.16 14.14
CA ALA A 15 17.74 13.04 15.58
C ALA A 15 16.86 11.88 16.06
N GLY A 16 17.22 11.29 17.20
CA GLY A 16 16.37 10.27 17.83
C GLY A 16 15.02 10.87 18.23
N LEU A 17 13.94 10.12 18.03
CA LEU A 17 12.59 10.53 18.42
C LEU A 17 12.48 10.68 19.95
N THR A 18 13.09 9.76 20.69
CA THR A 18 13.19 9.79 22.16
C THR A 18 14.65 9.90 22.62
N PRO A 19 14.91 10.19 23.92
CA PRO A 19 16.27 10.14 24.47
C PRO A 19 16.93 8.76 24.33
N ALA A 20 16.13 7.68 24.35
CA ALA A 20 16.63 6.33 24.14
C ALA A 20 17.06 6.12 22.67
N ASP A 21 16.23 6.57 21.72
CA ASP A 21 16.56 6.54 20.29
C ASP A 21 17.78 7.39 19.97
N ALA A 22 17.94 8.56 20.61
CA ALA A 22 19.10 9.42 20.42
C ALA A 22 20.40 8.70 20.81
N ARG A 23 20.40 8.01 21.97
CA ARG A 23 21.52 7.18 22.40
C ARG A 23 21.76 5.99 21.46
N ALA A 24 20.72 5.34 20.98
CA ALA A 24 20.83 4.23 20.04
C ALA A 24 21.40 4.69 18.69
N TYR A 25 20.94 5.82 18.16
CA TYR A 25 21.42 6.43 16.94
C TYR A 25 22.89 6.84 17.04
N ALA A 26 23.31 7.41 18.17
CA ALA A 26 24.72 7.73 18.42
C ALA A 26 25.61 6.47 18.41
N ARG A 27 25.16 5.36 19.04
CA ARG A 27 25.89 4.09 18.99
C ARG A 27 25.96 3.51 17.58
N PHE A 28 24.86 3.57 16.82
CA PHE A 28 24.82 3.11 15.44
C PHE A 28 25.78 3.89 14.55
N ARG A 29 25.76 5.23 14.63
CA ARG A 29 26.70 6.10 13.90
C ARG A 29 28.16 5.79 14.23
N ARG A 30 28.47 5.59 15.51
CA ARG A 30 29.83 5.21 15.94
C ARG A 30 30.27 3.87 15.32
N LYS A 31 29.39 2.86 15.34
CA LYS A 31 29.69 1.57 14.70
C LYS A 31 29.96 1.73 13.20
N LEU A 32 29.17 2.54 12.49
CA LEU A 32 29.39 2.80 11.06
C LEU A 32 30.75 3.42 10.78
N THR A 33 31.23 4.33 11.63
CA THR A 33 32.54 4.97 11.47
C THR A 33 33.73 4.06 11.80
N GLU A 34 33.49 2.97 12.53
CA GLU A 34 34.52 2.01 12.95
C GLU A 34 34.69 0.83 11.97
N LEU A 35 33.83 0.72 10.94
CA LEU A 35 33.89 -0.34 9.94
C LEU A 35 35.18 -0.27 9.11
N ARG A 36 35.78 -1.43 8.88
CA ARG A 36 37.01 -1.61 8.11
C ARG A 36 36.72 -2.29 6.78
N THR A 37 37.70 -2.26 5.88
CA THR A 37 37.63 -3.03 4.63
C THR A 37 37.45 -4.52 4.94
N GLY A 38 36.38 -5.11 4.42
CA GLY A 38 36.00 -6.51 4.67
C GLY A 38 34.87 -6.69 5.69
N ASP A 39 34.50 -5.66 6.45
CA ASP A 39 33.34 -5.73 7.34
C ASP A 39 32.03 -5.67 6.54
N THR A 40 31.05 -6.48 6.94
CA THR A 40 29.70 -6.48 6.35
C THR A 40 28.67 -5.97 7.35
N ILE A 41 27.76 -5.13 6.89
CA ILE A 41 26.61 -4.65 7.67
C ILE A 41 25.32 -4.81 6.85
N SER A 42 24.24 -5.18 7.53
CA SER A 42 22.88 -5.13 6.99
C SER A 42 22.00 -4.34 7.95
N PHE A 43 21.14 -3.48 7.40
CA PHE A 43 20.11 -2.79 8.16
C PHE A 43 18.85 -2.63 7.30
N GLU A 44 17.71 -2.70 7.98
CA GLU A 44 16.41 -2.41 7.41
C GLU A 44 15.97 -1.01 7.87
N HIS A 45 15.37 -0.24 6.97
CA HIS A 45 14.83 1.07 7.28
C HIS A 45 13.38 1.13 6.80
N ARG A 46 12.56 1.92 7.51
CA ARG A 46 11.16 2.12 7.17
C ARG A 46 10.82 3.59 7.23
N PHE A 47 10.43 4.14 6.09
CA PHE A 47 9.83 5.48 6.06
C PHE A 47 8.32 5.35 6.26
N PRO A 48 7.70 6.16 7.14
CA PRO A 48 6.25 6.19 7.23
C PRO A 48 5.68 6.65 5.88
N ARG A 49 4.67 5.92 5.38
CA ARG A 49 3.99 6.23 4.12
C ARG A 49 3.46 7.66 4.09
N SER A 50 3.35 8.24 2.90
CA SER A 50 2.80 9.57 2.66
C SER A 50 1.32 9.62 3.07
N PRO A 51 0.95 10.41 4.10
CA PRO A 51 -0.45 10.52 4.50
C PRO A 51 -1.34 11.10 3.39
N LYS A 52 -0.78 11.96 2.53
CA LYS A 52 -1.48 12.54 1.38
C LYS A 52 -1.85 11.46 0.37
N PHE A 53 -0.88 10.62 -0.01
CA PHE A 53 -1.10 9.56 -0.98
C PHE A 53 -2.04 8.49 -0.43
N HIS A 54 -1.93 8.16 0.87
CA HIS A 54 -2.87 7.28 1.53
C HIS A 54 -4.32 7.81 1.43
N ARG A 55 -4.57 9.08 1.75
CA ARG A 55 -5.90 9.68 1.59
C ARG A 55 -6.39 9.62 0.15
N LEU A 56 -5.53 9.96 -0.82
CA LEU A 56 -5.87 9.93 -2.24
C LEU A 56 -6.33 8.53 -2.68
N HIS A 57 -5.59 7.48 -2.34
CA HIS A 57 -5.98 6.11 -2.69
C HIS A 57 -7.34 5.73 -2.11
N PHE A 58 -7.63 6.08 -0.86
CA PHE A 58 -8.93 5.77 -0.24
C PHE A 58 -10.07 6.64 -0.78
N SER A 59 -9.82 7.90 -1.14
CA SER A 59 -10.81 8.74 -1.82
C SER A 59 -11.16 8.18 -3.20
N MET A 60 -10.18 7.68 -3.97
CA MET A 60 -10.41 7.01 -5.24
C MET A 60 -11.31 5.77 -5.09
N LEU A 61 -11.06 4.94 -4.06
CA LEU A 61 -11.92 3.79 -3.76
C LEU A 61 -13.33 4.22 -3.34
N GLY A 62 -13.49 5.31 -2.60
CA GLY A 62 -14.79 5.87 -2.26
C GLY A 62 -15.57 6.31 -3.50
N ALA A 63 -14.94 7.07 -4.39
CA ALA A 63 -15.56 7.49 -5.64
C ALA A 63 -15.98 6.30 -6.52
N LEU A 64 -15.15 5.26 -6.59
CA LEU A 64 -15.51 4.02 -7.29
C LEU A 64 -16.71 3.33 -6.64
N PHE A 65 -16.73 3.25 -5.30
CA PHE A 65 -17.81 2.60 -4.55
C PHE A 65 -19.16 3.27 -4.81
N ASP A 66 -19.18 4.59 -4.85
CA ASP A 66 -20.39 5.38 -5.09
C ASP A 66 -20.94 5.22 -6.52
N ASN A 67 -20.14 4.68 -7.45
CA ASN A 67 -20.48 4.56 -8.87
C ASN A 67 -20.66 3.12 -9.36
N GLN A 68 -20.55 2.09 -8.51
CA GLN A 68 -20.65 0.67 -8.90
C GLN A 68 -21.96 0.01 -8.42
N GLU A 69 -22.30 -1.16 -8.99
CA GLU A 69 -23.61 -1.80 -8.79
C GLU A 69 -23.58 -3.10 -7.96
N GLN A 70 -22.42 -3.61 -7.58
CA GLN A 70 -22.25 -4.95 -6.99
C GLN A 70 -22.19 -5.00 -5.47
N PHE A 71 -21.53 -4.03 -4.85
CA PHE A 71 -21.19 -4.04 -3.44
C PHE A 71 -22.07 -3.08 -2.66
N ALA A 72 -22.64 -3.56 -1.56
CA ALA A 72 -23.35 -2.73 -0.58
C ALA A 72 -22.44 -2.23 0.56
N ASN A 73 -21.23 -2.77 0.68
CA ASN A 73 -20.26 -2.41 1.71
C ASN A 73 -18.91 -2.03 1.07
N PRO A 74 -18.36 -0.84 1.35
CA PRO A 74 -17.09 -0.40 0.79
C PRO A 74 -15.90 -1.27 1.21
N GLU A 75 -15.96 -1.90 2.39
CA GLU A 75 -14.91 -2.80 2.86
C GLU A 75 -14.85 -4.09 2.03
N ASP A 76 -16.01 -4.63 1.65
CA ASP A 76 -16.08 -5.85 0.84
C ASP A 76 -15.59 -5.58 -0.59
N MET A 77 -15.98 -4.44 -1.17
CA MET A 77 -15.44 -4.00 -2.46
C MET A 77 -13.92 -3.86 -2.41
N ARG A 78 -13.39 -3.21 -1.37
CA ARG A 78 -11.95 -3.04 -1.20
C ARG A 78 -11.23 -4.38 -1.11
N LYS A 79 -11.71 -5.32 -0.30
CA LYS A 79 -11.11 -6.67 -0.19
C LYS A 79 -11.11 -7.41 -1.53
N TRP A 80 -12.20 -7.28 -2.30
CA TRP A 80 -12.27 -7.86 -3.64
C TRP A 80 -11.25 -7.22 -4.60
N ILE A 81 -11.10 -5.89 -4.56
CA ILE A 81 -10.09 -5.16 -5.34
C ILE A 81 -8.67 -5.59 -4.93
N GLU A 82 -8.39 -5.72 -3.63
CA GLU A 82 -7.10 -6.17 -3.10
C GLU A 82 -6.74 -7.57 -3.65
N VAL A 83 -7.70 -8.50 -3.63
CA VAL A 83 -7.54 -9.83 -4.23
C VAL A 83 -7.30 -9.74 -5.74
N GLY A 84 -8.09 -8.94 -6.45
CA GLY A 84 -7.96 -8.72 -7.90
C GLY A 84 -6.62 -8.10 -8.31
N ALA A 85 -6.06 -7.23 -7.46
CA ALA A 85 -4.73 -6.65 -7.61
C ALA A 85 -3.59 -7.62 -7.22
N GLY A 86 -3.92 -8.85 -6.82
CA GLY A 86 -2.96 -9.87 -6.39
C GLY A 86 -2.39 -9.64 -4.98
N HIS A 87 -2.95 -8.72 -4.20
CA HIS A 87 -2.55 -8.46 -2.80
C HIS A 87 -3.23 -9.44 -1.84
N CYS A 88 -3.02 -10.73 -2.09
CA CYS A 88 -3.65 -11.80 -1.33
C CYS A 88 -2.70 -12.98 -1.15
N ARG A 89 -3.05 -13.84 -0.20
CA ARG A 89 -2.44 -15.17 -0.05
C ARG A 89 -3.49 -16.24 -0.34
N PHE A 90 -3.06 -17.33 -0.95
CA PHE A 90 -3.91 -18.48 -1.19
C PHE A 90 -3.78 -19.48 -0.04
N VAL A 91 -4.92 -19.93 0.49
CA VAL A 91 -4.98 -20.98 1.52
C VAL A 91 -5.87 -22.13 1.06
N PRO A 92 -5.65 -23.36 1.55
CA PRO A 92 -6.58 -24.46 1.32
C PRO A 92 -7.96 -24.14 1.89
N GLY A 93 -8.99 -24.14 1.03
CA GLY A 93 -10.38 -24.00 1.43
C GLY A 93 -10.99 -25.32 1.92
N PRO A 94 -12.21 -25.28 2.49
CA PRO A 94 -12.86 -26.45 3.11
C PRO A 94 -13.04 -27.67 2.21
N LYS A 95 -13.03 -27.48 0.88
CA LYS A 95 -13.20 -28.55 -0.13
C LYS A 95 -11.97 -28.70 -1.03
N GLY A 96 -10.79 -28.31 -0.57
CA GLY A 96 -9.54 -28.40 -1.33
C GLY A 96 -9.36 -27.37 -2.45
N ARG A 97 -10.36 -26.53 -2.73
CA ARG A 97 -10.19 -25.35 -3.61
C ARG A 97 -9.41 -24.28 -2.88
N LEU A 98 -8.47 -23.63 -3.56
CA LEU A 98 -7.76 -22.48 -3.01
C LEU A 98 -8.72 -21.31 -2.80
N VAL A 99 -8.57 -20.64 -1.65
CA VAL A 99 -9.28 -19.41 -1.30
C VAL A 99 -8.27 -18.28 -1.19
N ALA A 100 -8.53 -17.17 -1.88
CA ALA A 100 -7.74 -15.96 -1.74
C ALA A 100 -8.16 -15.21 -0.48
N LEU A 101 -7.21 -14.94 0.41
CA LEU A 101 -7.39 -14.07 1.57
C LEU A 101 -6.59 -12.79 1.36
N PRO A 102 -7.23 -11.60 1.36
CA PRO A 102 -6.52 -10.34 1.20
C PRO A 102 -5.50 -10.15 2.33
N LEU A 103 -4.35 -9.58 1.98
CA LEU A 103 -3.33 -9.19 2.94
C LEU A 103 -3.65 -7.81 3.49
N SER A 104 -3.28 -7.56 4.76
CA SER A 104 -3.50 -6.25 5.37
C SER A 104 -2.74 -5.15 4.63
N ILE A 105 -3.43 -4.04 4.37
CA ILE A 105 -2.84 -2.76 3.91
C ILE A 105 -2.79 -1.69 5.03
N SER A 106 -2.82 -2.14 6.29
CA SER A 106 -2.72 -1.27 7.46
C SER A 106 -1.47 -0.37 7.39
N TYR A 107 -1.52 0.78 8.09
CA TYR A 107 -0.40 1.75 8.09
C TYR A 107 0.93 1.11 8.48
N ASP A 108 0.88 0.04 9.27
CA ASP A 108 2.05 -0.66 9.76
C ASP A 108 2.51 -1.85 8.90
N SER A 109 1.75 -2.25 7.87
CA SER A 109 2.08 -3.43 7.06
C SER A 109 2.86 -3.14 5.78
N LEU A 110 2.75 -1.93 5.20
CA LEU A 110 3.44 -1.55 3.98
C LEU A 110 4.25 -0.26 4.20
N ASP A 111 5.42 -0.16 3.57
CA ASP A 111 6.11 1.12 3.38
C ASP A 111 5.50 1.94 2.22
N ASP A 112 6.04 3.14 1.96
CA ASP A 112 5.50 4.03 0.93
C ASP A 112 5.65 3.46 -0.49
N ALA A 113 6.76 2.77 -0.77
CA ALA A 113 7.03 2.19 -2.08
C ALA A 113 6.13 0.96 -2.32
N GLU A 114 6.02 0.07 -1.34
CA GLU A 114 5.12 -1.08 -1.39
C GLU A 114 3.66 -0.64 -1.53
N PHE A 115 3.25 0.42 -0.84
CA PHE A 115 1.90 0.96 -0.96
C PHE A 115 1.66 1.63 -2.33
N TYR A 116 2.66 2.28 -2.90
CA TYR A 116 2.59 2.83 -4.26
C TYR A 116 2.47 1.72 -5.31
N GLU A 117 3.25 0.64 -5.19
CA GLU A 117 3.11 -0.53 -6.06
C GLU A 117 1.73 -1.18 -5.93
N HIS A 118 1.22 -1.31 -4.70
CA HIS A 118 -0.14 -1.79 -4.46
C HIS A 118 -1.19 -0.92 -5.17
N HIS A 119 -1.08 0.41 -5.06
CA HIS A 119 -1.96 1.35 -5.75
C HIS A 119 -1.91 1.17 -7.28
N ILE A 120 -0.72 1.02 -7.87
CA ILE A 120 -0.58 0.77 -9.32
C ILE A 120 -1.31 -0.52 -9.71
N LYS A 121 -1.14 -1.60 -8.94
CA LYS A 121 -1.81 -2.89 -9.20
C LYS A 121 -3.33 -2.78 -9.09
N VAL A 122 -3.83 -2.01 -8.12
CA VAL A 122 -5.26 -1.71 -7.99
C VAL A 122 -5.78 -0.98 -9.22
N VAL A 123 -5.11 0.10 -9.62
CA VAL A 123 -5.48 0.90 -10.80
C VAL A 123 -5.47 0.06 -12.07
N ALA A 124 -4.47 -0.81 -12.23
CA ALA A 124 -4.39 -1.75 -13.35
C ALA A 124 -5.53 -2.76 -13.34
N PHE A 125 -5.84 -3.35 -12.17
CA PHE A 125 -6.94 -4.30 -12.00
C PHE A 125 -8.30 -3.69 -12.37
N LEU A 126 -8.58 -2.46 -11.90
CA LEU A 126 -9.84 -1.76 -12.18
C LEU A 126 -10.08 -1.52 -13.67
N ARG A 127 -9.03 -1.42 -14.48
CA ARG A 127 -9.11 -1.29 -15.94
C ARG A 127 -9.29 -2.60 -16.69
N THR A 128 -9.27 -3.74 -16.00
CA THR A 128 -9.47 -5.04 -16.65
C THR A 128 -10.94 -5.25 -17.02
N GLN A 129 -11.19 -5.96 -18.14
CA GLN A 129 -12.56 -6.34 -18.51
C GLN A 129 -13.26 -7.17 -17.43
N HIS A 130 -12.49 -7.96 -16.67
CA HIS A 130 -13.05 -8.71 -15.54
C HIS A 130 -13.63 -7.76 -14.50
N ALA A 131 -12.88 -6.74 -14.09
CA ALA A 131 -13.33 -5.80 -13.09
C ALA A 131 -14.49 -4.93 -13.58
N THR A 132 -14.39 -4.39 -14.80
CA THR A 132 -15.43 -3.52 -15.35
C THR A 132 -16.75 -4.26 -15.56
N ARG A 133 -16.74 -5.47 -16.13
CA ARG A 133 -17.95 -6.28 -16.32
C ARG A 133 -18.55 -6.77 -15.00
N PHE A 134 -17.71 -7.00 -14.00
CA PHE A 134 -18.21 -7.35 -12.68
C PHE A 134 -18.93 -6.16 -12.06
N LEU A 135 -18.28 -5.00 -11.99
CA LEU A 135 -18.83 -3.80 -11.34
C LEU A 135 -20.05 -3.22 -12.05
N TRP A 136 -20.13 -3.35 -13.38
CA TRP A 136 -21.25 -2.89 -14.21
C TRP A 136 -21.68 -3.95 -15.24
N PRO A 137 -22.47 -4.97 -14.84
CA PRO A 137 -22.82 -6.10 -15.71
C PRO A 137 -23.62 -5.72 -16.96
N GLU A 138 -24.45 -4.68 -16.87
CA GLU A 138 -25.35 -4.25 -17.94
C GLU A 138 -24.74 -3.16 -18.84
N VAL A 139 -23.52 -2.70 -18.53
CA VAL A 139 -22.84 -1.65 -19.29
C VAL A 139 -21.87 -2.29 -20.28
N GLY A 140 -21.93 -1.86 -21.54
CA GLY A 140 -21.01 -2.35 -22.57
C GLY A 140 -19.53 -2.03 -22.24
N ASP A 141 -18.61 -2.93 -22.60
CA ASP A 141 -17.20 -2.89 -22.20
C ASP A 141 -16.52 -1.53 -22.40
N MET A 142 -16.75 -0.89 -23.55
CA MET A 142 -16.16 0.41 -23.87
C MET A 142 -16.67 1.53 -22.97
N ALA A 143 -17.96 1.52 -22.66
CA ALA A 143 -18.57 2.51 -21.77
C ALA A 143 -18.13 2.29 -20.31
N ALA A 144 -18.06 1.03 -19.87
CA ALA A 144 -17.60 0.69 -18.53
C ALA A 144 -16.11 1.07 -18.32
N LEU A 145 -15.25 0.80 -19.31
CA LEU A 145 -13.85 1.23 -19.25
C LEU A 145 -13.72 2.77 -19.23
N ALA A 146 -14.49 3.47 -20.06
CA ALA A 146 -14.49 4.93 -20.07
C ALA A 146 -14.95 5.53 -18.72
N ALA A 147 -15.94 4.91 -18.07
CA ALA A 147 -16.40 5.32 -16.74
C ALA A 147 -15.29 5.14 -15.68
N VAL A 148 -14.59 4.00 -15.69
CA VAL A 148 -13.44 3.78 -14.80
C VAL A 148 -12.36 4.83 -15.05
N ASP A 149 -11.98 5.08 -16.30
CA ASP A 149 -10.94 6.05 -16.60
C ASP A 149 -11.32 7.48 -16.22
N ALA A 150 -12.60 7.84 -16.34
CA ALA A 150 -13.11 9.12 -15.86
C ALA A 150 -12.89 9.28 -14.36
N ILE A 151 -13.34 8.30 -13.55
CA ILE A 151 -13.15 8.31 -12.09
C ILE A 151 -11.66 8.38 -11.74
N LEU A 152 -10.83 7.50 -12.33
CA LEU A 152 -9.40 7.43 -12.01
C LEU A 152 -8.63 8.70 -12.42
N SER A 153 -9.11 9.45 -13.41
CA SER A 153 -8.46 10.68 -13.86
C SER A 153 -8.48 11.80 -12.81
N GLU A 154 -9.46 11.80 -11.90
CA GLU A 154 -9.59 12.77 -10.80
C GLU A 154 -8.54 12.56 -9.70
N PHE A 155 -7.93 11.37 -9.62
CA PHE A 155 -7.02 10.96 -8.56
C PHE A 155 -5.59 10.74 -9.04
N ARG A 156 -5.19 11.35 -10.16
CA ARG A 156 -3.83 11.23 -10.67
C ARG A 156 -2.82 11.84 -9.68
N VAL A 157 -1.78 11.08 -9.38
CA VAL A 157 -0.62 11.48 -8.55
C VAL A 157 0.46 12.10 -9.41
#